data_AF-U2KCD5-F1
#
_entry.id   AF-U2KCD5-F1
#
_cell.length_a   1.000
_cell.length_b   1.000
_cell.length_c   1.000
_cell.angle_alpha   90.00
_cell.angle_beta   90.00
_cell.angle_gamma   90.00
#
_symmetry.space_group_name_H-M   'P 1'
#
loop_
_entity.id
_entity.type
_entity.pdbx_description
1 polymer ?
#
loop_
_entity_poly.entity_id
_entity_poly.type
_entity_poly.pdbx_seq_one_letter_code
_entity_poly.pdbx_strand_id
1 'polypeptide(L)' 'MDFYTAYNENGDLAKFEIDEGKVKCGHCGKIYYQERYEQVPGFREVDDDICPYCHESNGRSGDWEFFNRKIED' A
#
# COMPACT_ATOMS: atom_id res chain seq x y z
N MET A 1 14.57 -0.36 2.11
CA MET A 1 13.56 -1.43 1.93
C MET A 1 13.33 -1.94 3.32
N ASP A 2 12.18 -1.57 3.84
CA ASP A 2 11.90 -1.64 5.27
C ASP A 2 10.93 -2.79 5.50
N PHE A 3 10.83 -3.23 6.75
CA PHE A 3 10.03 -4.40 7.10
C PHE A 3 9.35 -4.17 8.44
N TYR A 4 8.11 -4.63 8.57
CA TYR A 4 7.46 -4.78 9.87
C TYR A 4 7.42 -6.26 10.27
N THR A 5 7.20 -6.52 11.55
CA THR A 5 7.12 -7.87 12.09
C THR A 5 5.72 -8.15 12.61
N ALA A 6 5.11 -9.26 12.19
CA ALA A 6 3.78 -9.69 12.63
C ALA A 6 3.72 -11.22 12.71
N TYR A 7 2.71 -11.75 13.42
CA TYR A 7 2.44 -13.18 13.46
C TYR A 7 1.65 -13.60 12.21
N ASN A 8 2.10 -14.66 11.53
CA ASN A 8 1.38 -15.23 10.38
C ASN A 8 0.24 -16.17 10.81
N GLU A 9 -0.47 -16.75 9.85
CA GLU A 9 -1.58 -17.70 10.07
C GLU A 9 -1.20 -18.95 10.88
N ASN A 10 0.09 -19.31 10.94
CA ASN A 10 0.59 -20.44 11.73
C ASN A 10 1.00 -20.04 13.15
N GLY A 11 0.92 -18.75 13.50
CA GLY A 11 1.38 -18.21 14.77
C GLY A 11 2.89 -17.95 14.84
N ASP A 12 3.59 -18.01 13.71
CA ASP A 12 5.02 -17.72 13.63
C ASP A 12 5.27 -16.23 13.41
N LEU A 13 6.28 -15.70 14.09
CA LEU A 13 6.70 -14.32 13.89
C LEU A 13 7.51 -14.20 12.59
N ALA A 14 7.03 -13.39 11.65
CA ALA A 14 7.63 -13.20 10.33
C ALA A 14 7.80 -11.71 9.99
N LYS A 15 8.63 -11.44 8.98
CA LYS A 15 8.84 -10.09 8.42
C LYS A 15 8.05 -9.92 7.14
N PHE A 16 7.47 -8.74 6.97
CA PHE A 16 6.65 -8.36 5.82
C PHE A 16 7.16 -7.03 5.27
N GLU A 17 7.12 -6.89 3.95
CA GLU A 17 7.73 -5.76 3.25
C GLU A 17 6.95 -4.46 3.45
N ILE A 18 7.70 -3.36 3.61
CA ILE A 18 7.22 -1.99 3.46
C ILE A 18 7.95 -1.38 2.27
N ASP A 19 7.18 -0.89 1.31
CA ASP A 19 7.68 -0.18 0.14
C ASP A 19 7.10 1.23 0.11
N GLU A 20 7.97 2.22 -0.09
CA GLU A 20 7.60 3.63 -0.10
C GLU A 20 8.14 4.34 -1.34
N GLY A 21 7.35 5.26 -1.89
CA GLY A 21 7.76 5.97 -3.08
C GLY A 21 6.78 7.04 -3.56
N LYS A 22 7.06 7.53 -4.76
CA LYS A 22 6.20 8.45 -5.50
C LYS A 22 5.64 7.74 -6.71
N VAL A 23 4.32 7.78 -6.86
CA VAL A 23 3.60 7.18 -8.00
C VAL A 23 2.75 8.24 -8.69
N LYS A 24 2.48 8.03 -9.97
CA LYS A 24 1.70 8.96 -10.80
C LYS A 24 0.31 8.37 -11.04
N CYS A 25 -0.73 9.13 -10.70
CA CYS A 25 -2.11 8.76 -10.99
C CYS A 25 -2.36 8.67 -12.51
N GLY A 26 -2.95 7.57 -12.97
CA GLY A 26 -3.32 7.36 -14.37
C GLY A 26 -4.50 8.23 -14.82
N HIS A 27 -5.34 8.69 -13.88
CA HIS A 27 -6.55 9.46 -14.18
C HIS A 27 -6.31 10.97 -14.21
N CYS A 28 -5.73 11.54 -13.14
CA CYS A 28 -5.50 12.99 -13.04
C CYS A 28 -4.06 13.43 -13.37
N GLY A 29 -3.13 12.48 -13.54
CA GLY A 29 -1.73 12.75 -13.87
C GLY A 29 -0.88 13.34 -12.73
N LYS A 30 -1.44 13.62 -11.55
CA LYS A 30 -0.69 14.11 -10.38
C LYS A 30 0.16 12.99 -9.76
N ILE A 31 1.31 13.38 -9.21
CA ILE A 31 2.20 12.50 -8.44
C ILE A 31 1.82 12.60 -6.97
N TYR A 32 1.72 11.46 -6.27
CA TYR A 32 1.48 11.38 -4.82
C TYR A 32 2.51 10.47 -4.14
N TYR A 33 2.65 10.62 -2.82
CA TYR A 33 3.40 9.66 -2.01
C TYR A 33 2.52 8.44 -1.74
N GLN A 34 3.09 7.27 -1.95
CA GLN A 34 2.48 5.98 -1.63
C GLN A 34 3.42 5.20 -0.73
N GLU A 35 2.86 4.66 0.32
CA GLU A 35 3.48 3.65 1.17
C GLU A 35 2.59 2.40 1.06
N ARG A 36 3.19 1.23 0.87
CA ARG A 36 2.45 -0.03 0.78
C ARG A 36 3.05 -1.10 1.68
N TYR A 37 2.17 -1.81 2.36
CA TYR A 37 2.51 -2.81 3.36
C TYR A 37 2.07 -4.17 2.84
N GLU A 38 3.00 -5.13 2.78
CA GLU A 38 2.66 -6.50 2.39
C GLU A 38 1.70 -7.07 3.44
N GLN A 39 0.56 -7.59 3.01
CA GLN A 39 -0.46 -8.11 3.91
C GLN A 39 -0.13 -9.54 4.36
N VAL A 40 -0.29 -9.78 5.66
CA VAL A 40 -0.07 -11.08 6.30
C VAL A 40 -0.99 -12.15 5.67
N PRO A 41 -0.44 -13.27 5.16
CA PRO A 41 -1.24 -14.40 4.69
C PRO A 41 -2.26 -14.85 5.74
N GLY A 42 -3.50 -15.10 5.32
CA GLY A 42 -4.63 -15.45 6.20
C GLY A 42 -5.43 -14.26 6.75
N PHE A 43 -4.91 -13.04 6.64
CA PHE A 43 -5.57 -11.80 7.10
C PHE A 43 -5.74 -10.77 5.98
N ARG A 44 -5.70 -11.22 4.72
CA ARG A 44 -5.70 -10.37 3.53
C ARG A 44 -7.09 -9.83 3.22
N GLU A 45 -7.16 -8.53 2.96
CA GLU A 45 -8.32 -7.86 2.40
C GLU A 45 -7.94 -7.19 1.07
N VAL A 46 -8.89 -7.09 0.14
CA VAL A 46 -8.63 -6.34 -1.10
C VAL A 46 -8.67 -4.86 -0.77
N ASP A 47 -7.55 -4.18 -1.02
CA ASP A 47 -7.43 -2.74 -0.84
C ASP A 47 -7.21 -2.01 -2.17
N ASP A 48 -7.70 -0.78 -2.26
CA ASP A 48 -7.68 0.04 -3.47
C ASP A 48 -6.60 1.14 -3.37
N ASP A 49 -5.80 1.29 -4.43
CA ASP A 49 -4.87 2.41 -4.57
C ASP A 49 -5.62 3.70 -4.96
N ILE A 50 -6.22 4.35 -3.96
CA ILE A 50 -7.03 5.56 -4.15
C ILE A 50 -6.14 6.79 -4.26
N CYS A 51 -6.21 7.49 -5.40
CA CYS A 51 -5.48 8.74 -5.59
C CYS A 51 -5.94 9.83 -4.59
N PRO A 52 -5.05 10.44 -3.80
CA PRO A 52 -5.44 11.42 -2.78
C PRO A 52 -5.86 12.79 -3.36
N TYR A 53 -5.75 12.97 -4.68
CA TYR A 53 -6.15 14.20 -5.36
C TYR A 53 -7.51 14.10 -6.06
N CYS A 54 -7.75 13.02 -6.81
CA CYS A 54 -8.97 12.84 -7.61
C CYS A 54 -9.89 11.72 -7.10
N HIS A 55 -9.41 10.91 -6.16
CA HIS A 55 -10.13 9.79 -5.54
C HIS A 55 -10.48 8.62 -6.48
N GLU A 56 -9.97 8.63 -7.71
CA GLU A 56 -10.03 7.47 -8.60
C GLU A 56 -9.00 6.40 -8.19
N SER A 57 -9.40 5.14 -8.34
CA SER A 57 -8.54 3.97 -8.09
C SER A 57 -7.53 3.78 -9.23
N ASN A 58 -6.25 3.64 -8.88
CA ASN A 58 -5.17 3.29 -9.82
C ASN A 58 -4.90 1.78 -9.88
N GLY A 59 -5.69 0.98 -9.16
CA GLY A 59 -5.51 -0.46 -9.04
C GLY A 59 -5.96 -0.95 -7.68
N ARG A 60 -5.95 -2.26 -7.51
CA ARG A 60 -6.31 -2.91 -6.25
C ARG A 60 -5.43 -4.14 -6.01
N SER A 61 -5.23 -4.49 -4.74
CA SER A 61 -4.39 -5.62 -4.35
C SER A 61 -4.99 -6.34 -3.15
N GLY A 62 -4.90 -7.67 -3.13
CA GLY A 62 -5.11 -8.45 -1.91
C GLY A 62 -3.80 -8.74 -1.16
N ASP A 63 -2.66 -8.43 -1.77
CA ASP A 63 -1.34 -8.71 -1.20
C ASP A 63 -0.70 -7.49 -0.55
N TRP A 64 -1.24 -6.29 -0.81
CA TRP A 64 -0.69 -5.01 -0.38
C TRP A 64 -1.82 -4.13 0.15
N GLU A 65 -1.58 -3.43 1.24
CA GLU A 65 -2.40 -2.34 1.74
C GLU A 65 -1.74 -1.01 1.35
N PHE A 66 -2.52 -0.02 0.93
CA PHE A 66 -2.06 1.24 0.35
C PHE A 66 -2.34 2.44 1.25
N PHE A 67 -1.29 3.20 1.56
CA PHE A 67 -1.38 4.45 2.31
C PHE A 67 -0.92 5.60 1.44
N ASN A 68 -1.90 6.33 0.88
CA ASN A 68 -1.66 7.38 -0.10
C ASN A 68 -1.82 8.77 0.52
N ARG A 69 -0.85 9.66 0.25
CA ARG A 69 -0.88 11.06 0.71
C ARG A 69 -0.44 12.04 -0.37
N LYS A 70 -1.02 13.24 -0.33
CA LYS A 70 -0.60 14.33 -1.22
C LYS A 70 0.88 14.65 -0.95
N ILE A 71 1.60 15.05 -2.00
CA ILE A 71 2.88 15.72 -1.83
C ILE A 71 2.54 17.11 -1.29
N GLU A 72 2.87 17.36 -0.03
CA GLU A 72 2.87 18.72 0.53
C GLU A 72 4.07 19.49 -0.06
N ASP A 73 3.90 20.79 -0.26
CA ASP A 73 4.95 21.71 -0.71
C ASP A 73 5.95 22.02 0.42
#